data_AF-A0A151ST84-F1
#
_entry.id   AF-A0A151ST84-F1
#
_cell.length_a   1.000
_cell.length_b   1.000
_cell.length_c   1.000
_cell.angle_alpha   90.00
_cell.angle_beta   90.00
_cell.angle_gamma   90.00
#
_symmetry.space_group_name_H-M   'P 1'
#
loop_
_entity.id
_entity.type
_entity.pdbx_description
1 polymer ?
#
loop_
_entity_poly.entity_id
_entity_poly.type
_entity_poly.pdbx_seq_one_letter_code
_entity_poly.pdbx_strand_id
1 'polypeptide(L)' 'MGEITLPIQVGPIVLNIEFQVMNIIPTYSCLLGRPWIHHVKVVPSMLHQKVKFVANDKLIIVQVEEDMIINKPLTISWMP' A
#
# COMPACT_ATOMS: atom_id res chain seq x y z
N MET A 1 -14.35 -13.36 -7.03
CA MET A 1 -13.37 -12.33 -6.60
C MET A 1 -13.93 -11.69 -5.36
N GLY A 2 -13.11 -11.49 -4.33
CA GLY A 2 -13.53 -10.81 -3.11
C GLY A 2 -13.03 -9.37 -3.09
N GLU A 3 -13.69 -8.51 -2.35
CA GLU A 3 -13.25 -7.14 -2.08
C GLU A 3 -13.02 -7.00 -0.58
N ILE A 4 -11.99 -6.25 -0.20
CA ILE A 4 -11.69 -5.96 1.20
C ILE A 4 -11.22 -4.52 1.34
N THR A 5 -11.74 -3.80 2.33
CA THR A 5 -11.23 -2.48 2.69
C THR A 5 -10.15 -2.63 3.77
N LEU A 6 -8.95 -2.14 3.50
CA LEU A 6 -7.84 -2.17 4.44
C LEU A 6 -7.34 -0.75 4.75
N PRO A 7 -7.06 -0.42 6.02
CA PRO A 7 -6.38 0.81 6.38
C PRO A 7 -4.89 0.70 6.06
N ILE A 8 -4.39 1.51 5.14
CA ILE A 8 -2.98 1.59 4.76
C ILE A 8 -2.38 2.87 5.34
N GLN A 9 -1.33 2.72 6.14
CA GLN A 9 -0.56 3.85 6.65
C GLN A 9 0.56 4.21 5.66
N VAL A 10 0.54 5.44 5.15
CA VAL A 10 1.58 5.99 4.27
C VAL A 10 2.11 7.26 4.91
N GLY A 11 3.32 7.18 5.49
CA GLY A 11 3.85 8.26 6.32
C GLY A 11 2.92 8.57 7.51
N PRO A 12 2.53 9.84 7.73
CA PRO A 12 1.66 10.24 8.85
C PRO A 12 0.16 10.06 8.57
N ILE A 13 -0.24 9.43 7.47
CA ILE A 13 -1.65 9.34 7.05
C ILE A 13 -2.09 7.89 6.96
N VAL A 14 -3.33 7.64 7.40
CA VAL A 14 -4.03 6.38 7.21
C VAL A 14 -5.11 6.57 6.16
N LEU A 15 -5.13 5.70 5.14
CA LEU A 15 -6.10 5.69 4.05
C LEU A 15 -6.84 4.36 4.03
N ASN A 16 -8.16 4.40 4.00
CA ASN A 16 -8.97 3.21 3.77
C ASN A 16 -9.06 2.96 2.27
N ILE A 17 -8.46 1.87 1.80
CA ILE A 17 -8.37 1.53 0.38
C ILE A 17 -9.06 0.19 0.16
N GLU A 18 -9.92 0.13 -0.84
CA GLU A 18 -10.54 -1.11 -1.29
C GLU A 18 -9.58 -1.87 -2.21
N PHE A 19 -9.34 -3.13 -1.86
CA PHE A 19 -8.50 -4.06 -2.59
C PHE A 19 -9.31 -5.22 -3.13
N GLN A 20 -8.97 -5.66 -4.34
CA GLN A 20 -9.43 -6.93 -4.85
C GLN A 20 -8.58 -8.06 -4.28
N VAL A 21 -9.24 -9.05 -3.69
CA VAL A 21 -8.61 -10.26 -3.17
C VAL A 21 -8.45 -11.25 -4.31
N MET A 22 -7.19 -11.59 -4.61
CA MET A 22 -6.82 -12.59 -5.60
C MET A 22 -6.35 -13.87 -4.92
N ASN A 23 -6.87 -15.02 -5.36
CA ASN A 23 -6.45 -16.34 -4.86
C ASN A 23 -5.27 -16.86 -5.69
N ILE A 24 -4.12 -16.19 -5.57
CA ILE A 24 -2.86 -16.54 -6.25
C ILE A 24 -1.71 -16.48 -5.24
N ILE A 25 -0.50 -16.90 -5.64
CA ILE A 25 0.73 -16.67 -4.89
C ILE A 25 1.38 -15.39 -5.46
N PRO A 26 1.15 -14.20 -4.87
CA PRO A 26 1.71 -12.98 -5.40
C PRO A 26 3.16 -12.78 -4.93
N THR A 27 3.97 -12.11 -5.74
CA THR A 27 5.30 -11.61 -5.34
C THR A 27 5.24 -10.30 -4.54
N TYR A 28 4.02 -9.80 -4.29
CA TYR A 28 3.73 -8.54 -3.61
C TYR A 28 2.55 -8.71 -2.65
N SER A 29 2.53 -7.95 -1.56
CA SER A 29 1.42 -8.00 -0.59
C SER A 29 0.21 -7.16 -1.00
N CYS A 30 0.44 -6.04 -1.70
CA CYS A 30 -0.58 -5.06 -2.09
C CYS A 30 -0.08 -4.27 -3.31
N LEU A 31 -0.98 -3.97 -4.26
CA LEU A 31 -0.71 -3.05 -5.37
C LEU A 31 -1.66 -1.87 -5.31
N LEU A 32 -1.10 -0.67 -5.28
CA LEU A 32 -1.85 0.59 -5.34
C LEU A 32 -1.98 1.02 -6.80
N GLY A 33 -3.20 0.93 -7.32
CA GLY A 33 -3.51 1.30 -8.69
C GLY A 33 -3.64 2.82 -8.92
N ARG A 34 -3.90 3.18 -10.18
CA ARG A 34 -4.16 4.57 -10.59
C ARG A 34 -5.21 5.32 -9.75
N PRO A 35 -6.34 4.71 -9.35
CA PRO A 35 -7.35 5.43 -8.55
C PRO A 35 -6.76 6.03 -7.26
N TRP A 36 -5.90 5.27 -6.57
CA TRP A 36 -5.20 5.76 -5.39
C TRP A 36 -4.23 6.90 -5.77
N ILE A 37 -3.39 6.70 -6.78
CA ILE A 37 -2.39 7.69 -7.23
C ILE A 37 -3.05 9.04 -7.58
N HIS A 38 -4.18 9.01 -8.29
CA HIS A 38 -4.92 10.22 -8.65
C HIS A 38 -5.57 10.88 -7.44
N HIS A 39 -6.14 10.09 -6.51
CA HIS A 39 -6.83 10.61 -5.33
C HIS A 39 -5.89 11.42 -4.43
N VAL A 40 -4.68 10.89 -4.16
CA VAL A 40 -3.69 11.56 -3.31
C VAL A 40 -2.69 12.43 -4.07
N LYS A 41 -2.88 12.62 -5.38
CA LYS A 41 -1.97 13.38 -6.26
C LYS A 41 -0.51 12.93 -6.10
N VAL A 42 -0.30 11.62 -6.07
CA VAL A 42 1.02 11.03 -5.86
C VAL A 42 1.91 11.27 -7.08
N VAL A 43 3.14 11.70 -6.81
CA VAL A 43 4.24 11.75 -7.77
C VAL A 43 5.31 10.76 -7.31
N PRO A 44 5.38 9.55 -7.92
CA PRO A 44 6.45 8.61 -7.64
C PRO A 44 7.74 9.06 -8.35
N SER A 45 8.85 9.00 -7.64
CA SER A 45 10.19 9.25 -8.15
C SER A 45 10.99 7.96 -8.05
N MET A 46 11.14 7.24 -9.17
CA MET A 46 11.96 6.02 -9.22
C MET A 46 13.43 6.33 -8.96
N LEU A 47 13.94 7.44 -9.51
CA LEU A 47 15.34 7.86 -9.36
C LEU A 47 15.76 8.03 -7.90
N HIS A 48 14.86 8.52 -7.06
CA HIS A 48 15.15 8.77 -5.65
C HIS A 48 14.45 7.75 -4.73
N GLN A 49 13.73 6.78 -5.30
CA GLN A 49 12.84 5.85 -4.57
C GLN A 49 11.98 6.58 -3.53
N LYS A 50 11.36 7.69 -3.94
CA LYS A 50 10.48 8.49 -3.06
C LYS A 50 9.09 8.60 -3.66
N VAL A 51 8.10 8.60 -2.78
CA VAL A 51 6.71 8.89 -3.12
C VAL A 51 6.37 10.24 -2.49
N LYS A 52 5.99 11.21 -3.32
CA LYS A 52 5.53 12.52 -2.87
C LYS A 52 4.03 12.63 -3.07
N PHE A 53 3.31 13.16 -2.10
CA PHE A 53 1.88 13.39 -2.22
C PHE A 53 1.43 14.54 -1.32
N VAL A 54 0.25 15.10 -1.60
CA VAL A 54 -0.32 16.20 -0.83
C VAL A 54 -1.52 15.69 -0.08
N ALA A 55 -1.56 15.94 1.22
CA ALA A 55 -2.72 15.64 2.03
C ALA A 55 -2.86 16.65 3.16
N ASN A 56 -4.09 17.08 3.43
CA ASN A 56 -4.42 18.17 4.36
C ASN A 56 -3.53 19.41 4.12
N ASP A 57 -3.35 19.79 2.85
CA ASP A 57 -2.50 20.90 2.38
C ASP A 57 -1.02 20.82 2.78
N LYS A 58 -0.55 19.64 3.21
CA LYS A 58 0.86 19.37 3.53
C LYS A 58 1.47 18.44 2.49
N LEU A 59 2.68 18.80 2.05
CA LEU A 59 3.51 17.93 1.23
C LEU A 59 4.13 16.84 2.10
N ILE A 60 3.83 15.59 1.77
CA ILE A 60 4.40 14.42 2.44
C ILE A 60 5.32 13.71 1.46
N ILE A 61 6.51 13.39 1.95
CA ILE A 61 7.54 12.68 1.20
C ILE A 61 7.84 11.41 1.97
N VAL A 62 7.45 10.27 1.43
CA VAL A 62 7.78 8.96 1.96
C VAL A 62 8.96 8.44 1.15
N GLN A 63 10.05 8.11 1.83
CA GLN A 63 11.13 7.34 1.22
C GLN A 63 10.71 5.89 1.23
N VAL A 64 10.91 5.19 0.12
CA VAL A 64 10.76 3.74 0.08
C VAL A 64 11.99 3.19 0.81
N GLU A 65 11.85 2.95 2.11
CA GLU A 65 12.76 2.08 2.83
C GLU A 65 12.35 0.64 2.49
N GLU A 66 13.32 -0.26 2.31
CA GLU A 66 13.09 -1.62 1.79
C GLU A 66 12.11 -2.45 2.65
N ASP A 67 11.78 -2.01 3.87
CA ASP A 67 11.06 -2.84 4.82
C ASP A 67 9.76 -2.19 5.33
N MET A 68 8.68 -2.27 4.53
CA MET A 68 7.36 -2.44 5.14
C MET A 68 7.33 -3.87 5.72
N ILE A 69 7.84 -4.06 6.94
CA ILE A 69 7.70 -5.31 7.69
C ILE A 69 6.21 -5.48 8.01
N ILE A 70 5.46 -6.07 7.07
CA ILE A 70 4.16 -6.66 7.37
C ILE A 70 4.48 -7.90 8.17
N ASN A 71 4.53 -7.76 9.49
CA ASN A 71 4.73 -8.86 10.42
C ASN A 71 3.50 -9.76 10.35
N LYS A 72 3.47 -10.68 9.37
CA LYS A 72 2.51 -11.77 9.34
C LYS A 72 3.19 -12.97 9.97
N PRO A 73 2.69 -13.53 11.09
CA PRO A 73 2.98 -14.92 11.37
C PRO A 73 2.37 -15.72 10.21
N LEU A 74 3.24 -16.28 9.36
CA LEU A 74 2.87 -17.28 8.36
C LEU A 74 2.50 -18.56 9.11
N THR A 75 1.32 -18.60 9.70
CA THR A 75 0.70 -19.84 10.17
C THR A 75 -0.73 -19.90 9.69
N ILE A 76 -0.88 -20.13 8.38
CA ILE A 76 -2.08 -20.82 7.91
C ILE A 76 -1.73 -22.30 8.08
N SER A 77 -1.99 -22.83 9.28
CA SER A 77 -1.94 -24.26 9.51
C SER A 77 -3.14 -24.85 8.77
N TRP A 78 -2.92 -25.25 7.53
CA TRP A 78 -3.80 -26.19 6.84
C TRP A 78 -3.95 -27.42 7.73
N MET A 79 -5.16 -27.74 8.15
CA MET A 79 -5.48 -29.11 8.55
C MET A 79 -6.80 -29.52 7.88
N PRO A 80 -6.86 -30.73 7.29
CA PRO A 80 -8.09 -31.33 6.77
C PRO A 80 -9.07 -31.69 7.89
#